data_AF-A0A2R6HC99-F1
#
_entry.id   AF-A0A2R6HC99-F1
#
_cell.length_a   1.000
_cell.length_b   1.000
_cell.length_c   1.000
_cell.angle_alpha   90.00
_cell.angle_beta   90.00
_cell.angle_gamma   90.00
#
_symmetry.space_group_name_H-M   'P 1'
#
loop_
_entity.id
_entity.type
_entity.pdbx_description
1 polymer ?
#
loop_
_entity_poly.entity_id
_entity_poly.type
_entity_poly.pdbx_seq_one_letter_code
_entity_poly.pdbx_strand_id
1 'polypeptide(L)'
;MARTAGKVRSLVAEDDTMADALGAVLERSGTGDATGASDATDGASAESNAGADGEHVSDGGTARTVAWSDVSDDLTSGQWGRLIETGILVDGDGDGFVLDDPEGVREALDEDDSTAEEDSGWSTYDKLAALGALAFFPAYWFPPIRDTVGSAMDLFLGPLNEVLPFYAVVIVLSVLTGLYSTHLQANLMNTEKMGEMQAKMSDIQERRKEAKERGDDAAVERIQEEQMDAMGDQLGMFKEQFRPMVWIMLLTIPVFVWMYWMVGFRGGAGQLPQGAGMVLPIVGPKTWNASVLGPIQAWLVWYFLCSIGFRQIIQKSLNIQTTPSSS
;
A
#
# COMPACT_ATOMS: atom_id res chain seq x y z
N MET A 1 -1.19 -22.56 -25.77
CA MET A 1 -0.44 -22.22 -24.55
C MET A 1 0.58 -21.10 -24.80
N ALA A 2 1.85 -21.35 -25.18
CA ALA A 2 2.89 -20.28 -25.18
C ALA A 2 2.68 -19.07 -26.14
N ARG A 3 1.96 -19.25 -27.26
CA ARG A 3 1.77 -18.18 -28.26
C ARG A 3 0.73 -17.14 -27.82
N THR A 4 -0.35 -17.57 -27.18
CA THR A 4 -1.46 -16.70 -26.76
C THR A 4 -1.09 -15.93 -25.49
N ALA A 5 -0.44 -16.59 -24.53
CA ALA A 5 0.16 -15.92 -23.37
C ALA A 5 1.19 -14.84 -23.74
N GLY A 6 1.98 -15.05 -24.80
CA GLY A 6 2.92 -14.05 -25.32
C GLY A 6 2.23 -12.82 -25.92
N LYS A 7 1.09 -13.01 -26.60
CA LYS A 7 0.29 -11.91 -27.16
C LYS A 7 -0.41 -11.10 -26.06
N VAL A 8 -0.94 -11.79 -25.04
CA VAL A 8 -1.57 -11.16 -23.87
C VAL A 8 -0.56 -10.25 -23.17
N ARG A 9 0.62 -10.76 -22.84
CA ARG A 9 1.68 -9.96 -22.19
C ARG A 9 2.11 -8.76 -23.03
N SER A 10 2.24 -8.92 -24.34
CA SER A 10 2.57 -7.80 -25.23
C SER A 10 1.49 -6.72 -25.24
N LEU A 11 0.21 -7.11 -25.19
CA LEU A 11 -0.90 -6.16 -25.19
C LEU A 11 -1.04 -5.42 -23.87
N VAL A 12 -0.90 -6.12 -22.75
CA VAL A 12 -0.97 -5.50 -21.42
C VAL A 12 0.22 -4.55 -21.21
N ALA A 13 1.42 -4.92 -21.66
CA ALA A 13 2.58 -4.03 -21.60
C ALA A 13 2.45 -2.75 -22.47
N GLU A 14 1.61 -2.77 -23.50
CA GLU A 14 1.32 -1.59 -24.34
C GLU A 14 0.19 -0.72 -23.78
N ASP A 15 -0.76 -1.32 -23.06
CA ASP A 15 -1.94 -0.66 -22.52
C ASP A 15 -2.48 -1.46 -21.32
N ASP A 16 -2.19 -0.97 -20.10
CA ASP A 16 -2.58 -1.62 -18.84
C ASP A 16 -4.11 -1.87 -18.74
N THR A 17 -4.94 -1.08 -19.44
CA THR A 17 -6.40 -1.26 -19.45
C THR A 17 -6.85 -2.51 -20.21
N MET A 18 -5.96 -3.14 -20.99
CA MET A 18 -6.23 -4.39 -21.70
C MET A 18 -6.29 -5.59 -20.75
N ALA A 19 -5.66 -5.53 -19.56
CA ALA A 19 -5.76 -6.58 -18.55
C ALA A 19 -7.20 -6.71 -18.03
N ASP A 20 -7.82 -5.58 -17.69
CA ASP A 20 -9.22 -5.52 -17.26
C ASP A 20 -10.18 -6.01 -18.36
N ALA A 21 -9.93 -5.60 -19.61
CA ALA A 21 -10.74 -6.02 -20.75
C ALA A 21 -10.64 -7.53 -21.02
N LEU A 22 -9.44 -8.11 -20.91
CA LEU A 22 -9.24 -9.56 -21.03
C LEU A 22 -9.88 -10.32 -19.86
N GLY A 23 -9.81 -9.78 -18.65
CA GLY A 23 -10.48 -10.32 -17.47
C GLY A 23 -11.99 -10.39 -17.63
N ALA A 24 -12.63 -9.32 -18.11
CA ALA A 24 -14.07 -9.28 -18.39
C ALA A 24 -14.49 -10.34 -19.43
N VAL A 25 -13.73 -10.49 -20.52
CA VAL A 25 -14.00 -11.51 -21.54
C VAL A 25 -13.78 -12.94 -21.00
N LEU A 26 -12.75 -13.14 -20.17
CA LEU A 26 -12.44 -14.43 -19.54
C LEU A 26 -13.53 -14.84 -18.53
N GLU A 27 -14.07 -13.89 -17.77
CA GLU A 27 -15.17 -14.13 -16.83
C GLU A 27 -16.45 -14.56 -17.57
N ARG A 28 -16.82 -13.84 -18.63
CA ARG A 28 -18.02 -14.14 -19.45
C ARG A 28 -17.90 -15.45 -20.23
N SER A 29 -16.69 -15.85 -20.60
CA SER A 29 -16.42 -17.14 -21.23
C SER A 29 -16.33 -18.30 -20.23
N GLY A 30 -16.18 -18.03 -18.92
CA GLY A 30 -15.92 -19.02 -17.87
C GLY A 30 -17.07 -19.36 -16.90
N THR A 31 -18.14 -18.56 -16.79
CA THR A 31 -19.24 -18.85 -15.85
C THR A 31 -20.22 -19.92 -16.36
N GLY A 32 -20.02 -21.15 -15.89
CA GLY A 32 -21.04 -22.17 -15.75
C GLY A 32 -21.11 -22.64 -14.29
N ASP A 33 -21.66 -21.83 -13.40
CA ASP A 33 -22.23 -22.34 -12.14
C ASP A 33 -23.58 -21.69 -11.85
N ALA A 34 -24.51 -22.52 -11.40
CA ALA A 34 -25.94 -22.35 -11.52
C ALA A 34 -26.53 -21.40 -10.47
N THR A 35 -27.01 -20.22 -10.89
CA THR A 35 -28.08 -19.51 -10.15
C THR A 35 -28.86 -18.58 -11.08
N GLY A 36 -30.08 -18.98 -11.47
CA GLY A 36 -30.98 -18.03 -12.15
C GLY A 36 -32.14 -18.57 -13.00
N ALA A 37 -33.02 -19.42 -12.46
CA ALA A 37 -34.44 -19.60 -12.86
C ALA A 37 -35.05 -20.65 -11.90
N SER A 38 -36.25 -20.58 -11.33
CA SER A 38 -37.43 -19.73 -11.48
C SER A 38 -38.34 -19.96 -10.26
N ASP A 39 -39.05 -18.94 -9.84
CA ASP A 39 -40.18 -19.00 -8.90
C ASP A 39 -41.35 -19.78 -9.55
N ALA A 40 -41.84 -20.86 -8.92
CA ALA A 40 -43.24 -21.35 -8.93
C ALA A 40 -43.40 -22.75 -8.27
N THR A 41 -44.23 -22.80 -7.22
CA THR A 41 -45.09 -23.89 -6.69
C THR A 41 -45.39 -25.08 -7.62
N ASP A 42 -45.38 -26.33 -7.12
CA ASP A 42 -46.52 -27.05 -6.53
C ASP A 42 -46.24 -28.58 -6.32
N GLY A 43 -46.90 -29.18 -5.31
CA GLY A 43 -47.42 -30.56 -5.25
C GLY A 43 -46.61 -31.84 -5.56
N ALA A 44 -46.50 -32.69 -4.51
CA ALA A 44 -46.82 -34.14 -4.46
C ALA A 44 -45.81 -35.24 -4.88
N SER A 45 -45.51 -36.08 -3.86
CA SER A 45 -45.28 -37.54 -3.79
C SER A 45 -45.12 -38.40 -5.06
N ALA A 46 -44.06 -39.23 -5.08
CA ALA A 46 -44.07 -40.72 -5.13
C ALA A 46 -42.98 -41.38 -6.01
N GLU A 47 -42.29 -42.35 -5.39
CA GLU A 47 -41.81 -43.64 -5.92
C GLU A 47 -40.75 -43.78 -7.05
N SER A 48 -39.61 -44.31 -6.61
CA SER A 48 -39.02 -45.61 -7.01
C SER A 48 -38.30 -45.79 -8.36
N ASN A 49 -37.02 -46.18 -8.20
CA ASN A 49 -36.35 -47.37 -8.76
C ASN A 49 -35.52 -47.28 -10.06
N ALA A 50 -34.35 -47.92 -9.93
CA ALA A 50 -33.54 -48.64 -10.92
C ALA A 50 -32.64 -47.85 -11.89
N GLY A 51 -31.32 -47.95 -11.62
CA GLY A 51 -30.50 -48.91 -12.37
C GLY A 51 -29.60 -48.36 -13.50
N ALA A 52 -28.31 -48.66 -13.32
CA ALA A 52 -27.27 -48.93 -14.33
C ALA A 52 -26.54 -47.75 -15.01
N ASP A 53 -25.22 -47.83 -14.85
CA ASP A 53 -24.15 -47.54 -15.82
C ASP A 53 -24.15 -46.19 -16.54
N GLY A 54 -23.24 -45.32 -16.11
CA GLY A 54 -22.82 -44.13 -16.84
C GLY A 54 -21.34 -43.90 -16.63
N GLU A 55 -20.57 -44.16 -17.68
CA GLU A 55 -19.15 -43.84 -17.84
C GLU A 55 -18.80 -42.43 -17.34
N HIS A 56 -17.60 -42.29 -16.76
CA HIS A 56 -16.92 -41.01 -16.64
C HIS A 56 -16.66 -40.45 -18.04
N VAL A 57 -17.61 -39.67 -18.54
CA VAL A 57 -17.39 -38.77 -19.68
C VAL A 57 -16.64 -37.56 -19.12
N SER A 58 -15.35 -37.48 -19.44
CA SER A 58 -14.60 -36.23 -19.38
C SER A 58 -15.24 -35.28 -20.40
N ASP A 59 -16.13 -34.40 -19.94
CA ASP A 59 -16.70 -33.36 -20.78
C ASP A 59 -15.59 -32.34 -21.08
N GLY A 60 -15.07 -32.39 -22.31
CA GLY A 60 -14.21 -31.35 -22.84
C GLY A 60 -15.05 -30.08 -22.96
N GLY A 61 -14.83 -29.14 -22.03
CA GLY A 61 -15.55 -27.88 -21.98
C GLY A 61 -15.53 -27.20 -23.34
N THR A 62 -16.69 -27.15 -24.00
CA THR A 62 -16.82 -26.41 -25.26
C THR A 62 -16.74 -24.94 -24.89
N ALA A 63 -15.67 -24.26 -25.34
CA ALA A 63 -15.46 -22.85 -25.04
C ALA A 63 -16.68 -22.04 -25.52
N ARG A 64 -17.30 -21.29 -24.59
CA ARG A 64 -18.53 -20.54 -24.86
C ARG A 64 -18.20 -19.31 -25.72
N THR A 65 -19.05 -19.04 -26.71
CA THR A 65 -18.99 -17.82 -27.51
C THR A 65 -19.41 -16.60 -26.68
N VAL A 66 -18.69 -15.50 -26.84
CA VAL A 66 -18.91 -14.19 -26.22
C VAL A 66 -19.25 -13.20 -27.33
N ALA A 67 -20.37 -12.48 -27.18
CA ALA A 67 -20.75 -11.42 -28.10
C ALA A 67 -20.33 -10.05 -27.56
N TRP A 68 -20.20 -9.07 -28.45
CA TRP A 68 -19.90 -7.68 -28.07
C TRP A 68 -20.92 -7.12 -27.06
N SER A 69 -22.20 -7.49 -27.18
CA SER A 69 -23.25 -7.08 -26.25
C SER A 69 -23.03 -7.55 -24.81
N ASP A 70 -22.25 -8.63 -24.61
CA ASP A 70 -22.06 -9.24 -23.29
C ASP A 70 -20.96 -8.54 -22.50
N VAL A 71 -20.15 -7.72 -23.16
CA VAL A 71 -18.93 -7.09 -22.60
C VAL A 71 -18.84 -5.60 -22.87
N SER A 72 -19.76 -5.02 -23.65
CA SER A 72 -19.73 -3.60 -24.03
C SER A 72 -19.84 -2.63 -22.86
N ASP A 73 -20.30 -3.10 -21.69
CA ASP A 73 -20.37 -2.30 -20.47
C ASP A 73 -19.01 -2.20 -19.76
N ASP A 74 -18.13 -3.17 -19.99
CA ASP A 74 -16.86 -3.35 -19.26
C ASP A 74 -15.62 -3.05 -20.13
N LEU A 75 -15.75 -3.06 -21.46
CA LEU A 75 -14.66 -2.72 -22.37
C LEU A 75 -15.13 -1.91 -23.59
N THR A 76 -14.21 -1.10 -24.12
CA THR A 76 -14.47 -0.21 -25.26
C THR A 76 -14.41 -0.94 -26.60
N SER A 77 -15.09 -0.41 -27.62
CA SER A 77 -15.08 -1.01 -28.97
C SER A 77 -13.69 -1.05 -29.60
N GLY A 78 -12.79 -0.14 -29.19
CA GLY A 78 -11.38 -0.15 -29.58
C GLY A 78 -10.61 -1.32 -28.96
N GLN A 79 -10.84 -1.60 -27.67
CA GLN A 79 -10.23 -2.75 -26.98
C GLN A 79 -10.74 -4.08 -27.56
N TRP A 80 -12.05 -4.20 -27.82
CA TRP A 80 -12.63 -5.36 -28.50
C TRP A 80 -12.02 -5.62 -29.88
N GLY A 81 -11.88 -4.57 -30.69
CA GLY A 81 -11.25 -4.66 -32.01
C GLY A 81 -9.81 -5.17 -31.94
N ARG A 82 -9.04 -4.68 -30.96
CA ARG A 82 -7.65 -5.13 -30.74
C ARG A 82 -7.55 -6.61 -30.32
N LEU A 83 -8.48 -7.10 -29.51
CA LEU A 83 -8.53 -8.52 -29.12
C LEU A 83 -8.80 -9.45 -30.30
N ILE A 84 -9.61 -9.00 -31.26
CA ILE A 84 -9.86 -9.72 -32.53
C ILE A 84 -8.63 -9.62 -33.45
N GLU A 85 -8.06 -8.43 -33.61
CA GLU A 85 -6.90 -8.19 -34.49
C GLU A 85 -5.66 -9.00 -34.07
N THR A 86 -5.43 -9.11 -32.76
CA THR A 86 -4.34 -9.92 -32.20
C THR A 86 -4.62 -11.43 -32.24
N GLY A 87 -5.84 -11.84 -32.59
CA GLY A 87 -6.27 -13.22 -32.64
C GLY A 87 -6.26 -13.88 -31.28
N ILE A 88 -6.64 -13.13 -30.24
CA ILE A 88 -6.96 -13.67 -28.91
C ILE A 88 -8.44 -14.06 -28.88
N LEU A 89 -9.28 -13.24 -29.53
CA LEU A 89 -10.66 -13.61 -29.89
C LEU A 89 -10.67 -14.15 -31.32
N VAL A 90 -11.21 -15.37 -31.48
CA VAL A 90 -11.37 -16.07 -32.75
C VAL A 90 -12.86 -16.25 -33.02
N ASP A 91 -13.26 -16.22 -34.29
CA ASP A 91 -14.66 -16.45 -34.68
C ASP A 91 -15.10 -17.86 -34.23
N GLY A 92 -16.18 -17.93 -33.45
CA GLY A 92 -16.75 -19.19 -32.99
C GLY A 92 -17.77 -19.72 -33.99
N ASP A 93 -18.12 -21.01 -33.90
CA ASP A 93 -19.20 -21.57 -34.71
C ASP A 93 -20.56 -20.97 -34.26
N GLY A 94 -20.92 -19.78 -34.77
CA GLY A 94 -22.13 -19.02 -34.39
C GLY A 94 -21.99 -17.50 -34.54
N ASP A 95 -22.90 -16.74 -33.92
CA ASP A 95 -22.90 -15.26 -33.90
C ASP A 95 -22.12 -14.72 -32.68
N GLY A 96 -20.83 -15.10 -32.55
CA GLY A 96 -20.00 -14.71 -31.41
C GLY A 96 -18.55 -15.20 -31.47
N PHE A 97 -17.69 -14.67 -30.60
CA PHE A 97 -16.25 -14.92 -30.58
C PHE A 97 -15.85 -15.84 -29.43
N VAL A 98 -14.81 -16.65 -29.61
CA VAL A 98 -14.27 -17.56 -28.59
C VAL A 98 -12.83 -17.15 -28.27
N LEU A 99 -12.41 -17.29 -27.01
CA LEU A 99 -11.00 -17.14 -26.66
C LEU A 99 -10.19 -18.31 -27.24
N ASP A 100 -9.15 -18.00 -28.01
CA ASP A 100 -8.24 -18.98 -28.62
C ASP A 100 -7.64 -19.94 -27.58
N ASP A 101 -7.29 -19.41 -26.41
CA ASP A 101 -6.70 -20.15 -25.30
C ASP A 101 -7.08 -19.51 -23.95
N PRO A 102 -8.24 -19.84 -23.37
CA PRO A 102 -8.71 -19.23 -22.13
C PRO A 102 -7.81 -19.54 -20.92
N GLU A 103 -7.19 -20.72 -20.89
CA GLU A 103 -6.22 -21.07 -19.85
C GLU A 103 -4.93 -20.27 -20.00
N GLY A 104 -4.40 -20.13 -21.22
CA GLY A 104 -3.23 -19.31 -21.49
C GLY A 104 -3.44 -17.81 -21.26
N VAL A 105 -4.66 -17.30 -21.44
CA VAL A 105 -5.03 -15.92 -21.07
C VAL A 105 -5.07 -15.78 -19.55
N ARG A 106 -5.69 -16.72 -18.83
CA ARG A 106 -5.73 -16.72 -17.36
C ARG A 106 -4.33 -16.77 -16.74
N GLU A 107 -3.50 -17.70 -17.20
CA GLU A 107 -2.12 -17.86 -16.74
C GLU A 107 -1.31 -16.59 -16.99
N ALA A 108 -1.49 -15.94 -18.15
CA ALA A 108 -0.79 -14.70 -18.46
C ALA A 108 -1.27 -13.51 -17.59
N LEU A 109 -2.57 -13.43 -17.27
CA LEU A 109 -3.10 -12.39 -16.37
C LEU A 109 -2.67 -12.64 -14.92
N ASP A 110 -2.67 -13.89 -14.45
CA ASP A 110 -2.20 -14.26 -13.12
C ASP A 110 -0.68 -14.06 -12.98
N GLU A 111 0.10 -14.39 -14.02
CA GLU A 111 1.54 -14.15 -14.06
C GLU A 111 1.82 -12.64 -14.03
N ASP A 112 1.11 -11.83 -14.82
CA ASP A 112 1.33 -10.38 -14.88
C ASP A 112 0.92 -9.65 -13.59
N ASP A 113 -0.16 -10.08 -12.94
CA ASP A 113 -0.55 -9.56 -11.62
C ASP A 113 0.50 -9.96 -10.55
N SER A 114 1.06 -11.18 -10.66
CA SER A 114 2.12 -11.64 -9.76
C SER A 114 3.48 -10.97 -10.02
N THR A 115 3.83 -10.64 -11.26
CA THR A 115 5.07 -9.91 -11.60
C THR A 115 4.96 -8.43 -11.26
N ALA A 116 3.79 -7.81 -11.46
CA ALA A 116 3.50 -6.46 -10.98
C ALA A 116 3.56 -6.37 -9.43
N GLU A 117 3.13 -7.44 -8.74
CA GLU A 117 3.27 -7.61 -7.30
C GLU A 117 4.75 -7.73 -6.85
N GLU A 118 5.59 -8.43 -7.62
CA GLU A 118 7.05 -8.63 -7.37
C GLU A 118 7.92 -7.41 -7.72
N ASP A 119 7.55 -6.59 -8.70
CA ASP A 119 8.26 -5.34 -9.08
C ASP A 119 8.04 -4.18 -8.08
N SER A 120 7.12 -4.34 -7.14
CA SER A 120 7.01 -3.49 -5.98
C SER A 120 8.03 -3.94 -4.93
N GLY A 121 9.16 -3.25 -4.79
CA GLY A 121 10.21 -3.51 -3.78
C GLY A 121 9.78 -3.41 -2.29
N TRP A 122 8.48 -3.50 -2.00
CA TRP A 122 7.86 -3.62 -0.69
C TRP A 122 7.54 -5.08 -0.38
N SER A 123 7.95 -5.53 0.80
CA SER A 123 7.52 -6.84 1.29
C SER A 123 6.00 -6.87 1.53
N THR A 124 5.41 -8.06 1.53
CA THR A 124 4.00 -8.26 1.92
C THR A 124 3.69 -7.63 3.29
N TYR A 125 4.65 -7.66 4.21
CA TYR A 125 4.54 -7.02 5.52
C TYR A 125 4.52 -5.49 5.43
N ASP A 126 5.29 -4.89 4.53
CA ASP A 126 5.28 -3.43 4.30
C ASP A 126 3.94 -2.97 3.72
N LYS A 127 3.38 -3.75 2.78
CA LYS A 127 2.04 -3.49 2.21
C LYS A 127 0.95 -3.60 3.29
N LEU A 128 1.00 -4.65 4.13
CA LEU A 128 0.08 -4.82 5.26
C LEU A 128 0.23 -3.69 6.28
N ALA A 129 1.46 -3.27 6.57
CA ALA A 129 1.74 -2.16 7.47
C ALA A 129 1.18 -0.84 6.93
N ALA A 130 1.27 -0.59 5.62
CA ALA A 130 0.70 0.59 4.96
C ALA A 130 -0.83 0.61 5.10
N LEU A 131 -1.48 -0.51 4.80
CA LEU A 131 -2.92 -0.66 4.97
C LEU A 131 -3.34 -0.45 6.43
N GLY A 132 -2.62 -1.06 7.38
CA GLY A 132 -2.87 -0.88 8.80
C GLY A 132 -2.72 0.58 9.24
N ALA A 133 -1.66 1.26 8.80
CA ALA A 133 -1.43 2.65 9.13
C ALA A 133 -2.56 3.55 8.59
N LEU A 134 -2.98 3.33 7.34
CA LEU A 134 -4.11 4.04 6.73
C LEU A 134 -5.44 3.75 7.44
N ALA A 135 -5.66 2.51 7.89
CA ALA A 135 -6.86 2.13 8.64
C ALA A 135 -7.00 2.87 9.98
N PHE A 136 -5.89 3.31 10.59
CA PHE A 136 -5.92 4.10 11.82
C PHE A 136 -6.19 5.59 11.62
N PHE A 137 -6.02 6.15 10.41
CA PHE A 137 -6.26 7.59 10.17
C PHE A 137 -7.66 8.08 10.57
N PRO A 138 -8.76 7.35 10.27
CA PRO A 138 -10.10 7.72 10.72
C PRO A 138 -10.22 7.90 12.23
N ALA A 139 -9.37 7.26 13.05
CA ALA A 139 -9.38 7.40 14.50
C ALA A 139 -9.11 8.84 14.98
N TYR A 140 -8.51 9.69 14.14
CA TYR A 140 -8.30 11.10 14.49
C TYR A 140 -9.54 11.97 14.34
N TRP A 141 -10.46 11.58 13.46
CA TRP A 141 -11.68 12.34 13.17
C TRP A 141 -12.94 11.72 13.81
N PHE A 142 -12.99 10.40 13.92
CA PHE A 142 -14.17 9.66 14.40
C PHE A 142 -13.99 9.20 15.85
N PRO A 143 -14.79 9.72 16.81
CA PRO A 143 -14.70 9.34 18.22
C PRO A 143 -14.86 7.83 18.49
N PRO A 144 -15.79 7.08 17.85
CA PRO A 144 -15.93 5.65 18.14
C PRO A 144 -14.69 4.83 17.78
N ILE A 145 -14.05 5.17 16.64
CA ILE A 145 -12.81 4.54 16.20
C ILE A 145 -11.68 4.89 17.17
N ARG A 146 -11.58 6.17 17.56
CA ARG A 146 -10.61 6.63 18.57
C ARG A 146 -10.77 5.88 19.89
N ASP A 147 -11.99 5.73 20.38
CA ASP A 147 -12.27 5.12 21.67
C ASP A 147 -12.00 3.61 21.65
N THR A 148 -12.20 2.96 20.48
CA THR A 148 -11.86 1.55 20.25
C THR A 148 -10.33 1.36 20.23
N VAL A 149 -9.61 2.15 19.45
CA VAL A 149 -8.13 2.09 19.38
C VAL A 149 -7.51 2.48 20.72
N GLY A 150 -8.04 3.52 21.37
CA GLY A 150 -7.64 3.95 22.71
C GLY A 150 -7.82 2.85 23.73
N SER A 151 -9.02 2.27 23.87
CA SER A 151 -9.23 1.17 24.82
C SER A 151 -8.37 -0.06 24.54
N ALA A 152 -8.14 -0.39 23.26
CA ALA A 152 -7.25 -1.49 22.88
C ALA A 152 -5.79 -1.23 23.29
N MET A 153 -5.29 0.00 23.08
CA MET A 153 -3.95 0.40 23.52
C MET A 153 -3.84 0.51 25.04
N ASP A 154 -4.92 0.87 25.71
CA ASP A 154 -4.97 1.00 27.18
C ASP A 154 -4.81 -0.37 27.88
N LEU A 155 -5.19 -1.48 27.24
CA LEU A 155 -4.89 -2.81 27.77
C LEU A 155 -3.38 -3.04 27.98
N PHE A 156 -2.54 -2.41 27.15
CA PHE A 156 -1.08 -2.52 27.22
C PHE A 156 -0.45 -1.37 28.01
N LEU A 157 -0.92 -0.14 27.80
CA LEU A 157 -0.36 1.09 28.39
C LEU A 157 -0.99 1.48 29.72
N GLY A 158 -2.18 0.99 30.02
CA GLY A 158 -2.93 1.23 31.27
C GLY A 158 -2.14 0.79 32.52
N PRO A 159 -1.62 -0.45 32.59
CA PRO A 159 -0.80 -0.88 33.73
C PRO A 159 0.43 0.01 33.96
N LEU A 160 1.01 0.55 32.89
CA LEU A 160 2.13 1.48 32.97
C LEU A 160 1.69 2.83 33.55
N ASN A 161 0.49 3.31 33.20
CA ASN A 161 -0.07 4.56 33.69
C ASN A 161 -0.65 4.47 35.12
N GLU A 162 -0.94 3.28 35.62
CA GLU A 162 -1.28 3.07 37.04
C GLU A 162 -0.07 3.23 37.97
N VAL A 163 1.12 2.84 37.49
CA VAL A 163 2.37 2.88 38.26
C VAL A 163 3.12 4.19 38.08
N LEU A 164 3.08 4.74 36.86
CA LEU A 164 3.82 5.95 36.51
C LEU A 164 2.88 7.13 36.26
N PRO A 165 3.27 8.35 36.66
CA PRO A 165 2.53 9.55 36.30
C PRO A 165 2.59 9.76 34.77
N PHE A 166 1.52 10.32 34.20
CA PHE A 166 1.37 10.48 32.75
C PHE A 166 2.58 11.10 32.03
N TYR A 167 3.26 12.09 32.63
CA TYR A 167 4.47 12.66 32.03
C TYR A 167 5.62 11.67 31.89
N ALA A 168 5.77 10.74 32.85
CA ALA A 168 6.79 9.70 32.82
C ALA A 168 6.45 8.64 31.77
N VAL A 169 5.15 8.32 31.60
CA VAL A 169 4.67 7.48 30.49
C VAL A 169 5.05 8.09 29.15
N VAL A 170 4.82 9.40 28.96
CA VAL A 170 5.21 10.10 27.72
C VAL A 170 6.72 10.07 27.48
N ILE A 171 7.54 10.19 28.53
CA ILE A 171 9.00 10.07 28.40
C ILE A 171 9.40 8.66 27.97
N VAL A 172 8.84 7.62 28.62
CA VAL A 172 9.09 6.22 28.27
C VAL A 172 8.70 5.94 26.82
N LEU A 173 7.50 6.36 26.42
CA LEU A 173 7.03 6.24 25.04
C LEU A 173 7.95 6.97 24.06
N SER A 174 8.37 8.20 24.38
CA SER A 174 9.29 8.96 23.52
C SER A 174 10.62 8.23 23.31
N VAL A 175 11.18 7.64 24.38
CA VAL A 175 12.41 6.84 24.31
C VAL A 175 12.21 5.59 23.47
N LEU A 176 11.13 4.84 23.69
CA LEU A 176 10.80 3.64 22.92
C LEU A 176 10.56 3.97 21.44
N THR A 177 9.79 5.01 21.14
CA THR A 177 9.47 5.44 19.78
C THR A 177 10.71 5.84 19.00
N GLY A 178 11.62 6.63 19.58
CA GLY A 178 12.84 6.99 18.85
C GLY A 178 13.87 5.86 18.81
N LEU A 179 13.95 4.97 19.82
CA LEU A 179 14.78 3.75 19.73
C LEU A 179 14.31 2.87 18.56
N TYR A 180 13.00 2.63 18.48
CA TYR A 180 12.41 1.87 17.39
C TYR A 180 12.54 2.58 16.05
N SER A 181 12.37 3.90 15.99
CA SER A 181 12.58 4.71 14.78
C SER A 181 14.01 4.59 14.27
N THR A 182 15.01 4.65 15.15
CA THR A 182 16.40 4.40 14.80
C THR A 182 16.59 2.97 14.30
N HIS A 183 16.01 1.97 14.97
CA HIS A 183 16.15 0.57 14.58
C HIS A 183 15.55 0.30 13.19
N LEU A 184 14.35 0.84 12.92
CA LEU A 184 13.72 0.74 11.59
C LEU A 184 14.52 1.43 10.50
N GLN A 185 15.02 2.64 10.77
CA GLN A 185 15.84 3.37 9.80
C GLN A 185 17.12 2.59 9.49
N ALA A 186 17.73 1.97 10.49
CA ALA A 186 18.94 1.17 10.29
C ALA A 186 18.68 -0.16 9.54
N ASN A 187 17.52 -0.80 9.74
CA ASN A 187 17.22 -2.10 9.13
C ASN A 187 16.56 -1.99 7.75
N LEU A 188 15.78 -0.93 7.49
CA LEU A 188 14.96 -0.82 6.28
C LEU A 188 15.54 0.10 5.22
N MET A 189 16.59 0.87 5.55
CA MET A 189 17.31 1.74 4.62
C MET A 189 18.64 1.10 4.22
N ASN A 190 18.81 0.79 2.93
CA ASN A 190 20.08 0.30 2.40
C ASN A 190 21.04 1.46 2.17
N THR A 191 21.89 1.75 3.15
CA THR A 191 22.90 2.81 3.06
C THR A 191 23.93 2.60 1.94
N GLU A 192 24.26 1.34 1.61
CA GLU A 192 25.20 1.02 0.51
C GLU A 192 24.61 1.33 -0.87
N LYS A 193 23.36 0.92 -1.13
CA LYS A 193 22.66 1.29 -2.37
C LYS A 193 22.54 2.80 -2.53
N MET A 194 22.29 3.52 -1.43
CA MET A 194 22.21 4.99 -1.46
C MET A 194 23.55 5.64 -1.84
N GLY A 195 24.67 5.08 -1.38
CA GLY A 195 26.02 5.53 -1.73
C GLY A 195 26.40 5.26 -3.19
N GLU A 196 26.08 4.07 -3.71
CA GLU A 196 26.33 3.71 -5.12
C GLU A 196 25.54 4.59 -6.08
N MET A 197 24.26 4.84 -5.79
CA MET A 197 23.44 5.72 -6.62
C MET A 197 23.85 7.19 -6.53
N GLN A 198 24.27 7.66 -5.36
CA GLN A 198 24.83 9.01 -5.24
C GLN A 198 26.09 9.17 -6.09
N ALA A 199 26.95 8.15 -6.13
CA ALA A 199 28.16 8.13 -6.97
C ALA A 199 27.82 8.11 -8.47
N LYS A 200 26.87 7.26 -8.90
CA LYS A 200 26.37 7.26 -10.28
C LYS A 200 25.80 8.63 -10.67
N MET A 201 25.00 9.23 -9.81
CA MET A 201 24.38 10.52 -10.10
C MET A 201 25.39 11.67 -10.16
N SER A 202 26.47 11.63 -9.38
CA SER A 202 27.58 12.58 -9.51
C SER A 202 28.37 12.38 -10.79
N ASP A 203 28.64 11.12 -11.17
CA ASP A 203 29.36 10.77 -12.40
C ASP A 203 28.59 11.21 -13.66
N ILE A 204 27.29 10.95 -13.71
CA ILE A 204 26.41 11.39 -14.81
C ILE A 204 26.41 12.93 -14.92
N GLN A 205 26.36 13.64 -13.79
CA GLN A 205 26.42 15.12 -13.78
C GLN A 205 27.76 15.65 -14.30
N GLU A 206 28.87 15.05 -13.90
CA GLU A 206 30.21 15.41 -14.35
C GLU A 206 30.38 15.15 -15.85
N ARG A 207 30.01 13.95 -16.33
CA ARG A 207 30.04 13.59 -17.75
C ARG A 207 29.17 14.52 -18.60
N ARG A 208 27.97 14.89 -18.11
CA ARG A 208 27.09 15.85 -18.79
C ARG A 208 27.74 17.22 -18.90
N LYS A 209 28.39 17.69 -17.82
CA LYS A 209 29.09 18.98 -17.79
C LYS A 209 30.24 19.01 -18.79
N GLU A 210 31.08 17.97 -18.80
CA GLU A 210 32.18 17.85 -19.78
C GLU A 210 31.68 17.78 -21.22
N ALA A 211 30.63 17.00 -21.50
CA ALA A 211 30.05 16.90 -22.84
C ALA A 211 29.49 18.24 -23.32
N LYS A 212 28.86 19.00 -22.42
CA LYS A 212 28.35 20.35 -22.69
C LYS A 212 29.47 21.37 -22.91
N GLU A 213 30.56 21.28 -22.16
CA GLU A 213 31.76 22.12 -22.36
C GLU A 213 32.47 21.82 -23.68
N ARG A 214 32.43 20.55 -24.13
CA ARG A 214 32.93 20.14 -25.45
C ARG A 214 31.99 20.48 -26.62
N GLY A 215 30.75 20.91 -26.34
CA GLY A 215 29.75 21.24 -27.35
C GLY A 215 29.23 20.02 -28.13
N ASP A 216 29.25 18.83 -27.52
CA ASP A 216 28.80 17.58 -28.14
C ASP A 216 27.35 17.29 -27.72
N ASP A 217 26.39 17.81 -28.51
CA ASP A 217 24.96 17.69 -28.23
C ASP A 217 24.47 16.24 -28.26
N ALA A 218 25.05 15.38 -29.11
CA ALA A 218 24.70 13.96 -29.20
C ALA A 218 25.15 13.18 -27.94
N ALA A 219 26.33 13.50 -27.40
CA ALA A 219 26.75 12.94 -26.12
C ALA A 219 25.88 13.42 -24.95
N VAL A 220 25.45 14.68 -24.97
CA VAL A 220 24.54 15.24 -23.96
C VAL A 220 23.18 14.55 -23.99
N GLU A 221 22.67 14.18 -25.17
CA GLU A 221 21.39 13.48 -25.33
C GLU A 221 21.44 12.05 -24.77
N ARG A 222 22.48 11.26 -25.11
CA ARG A 222 22.66 9.93 -24.48
C ARG A 222 22.80 10.00 -22.95
N ILE A 223 23.52 11.00 -22.43
CA ILE A 223 23.70 11.15 -20.98
C ILE A 223 22.38 11.55 -20.31
N GLN A 224 21.50 12.27 -21.00
CA GLN A 224 20.15 12.54 -20.49
C GLN A 224 19.28 11.29 -20.44
N GLU A 225 19.40 10.40 -21.43
CA GLU A 225 18.71 9.12 -21.45
C GLU A 225 19.16 8.22 -20.29
N GLU A 226 20.48 8.13 -20.04
CA GLU A 226 21.05 7.49 -18.84
C GLU A 226 20.55 8.13 -17.54
N GLN A 227 20.36 9.46 -17.54
CA GLN A 227 19.85 10.20 -16.38
C GLN A 227 18.36 9.94 -16.15
N MET A 228 17.57 9.68 -17.20
CA MET A 228 16.17 9.25 -17.11
C MET A 228 16.06 7.82 -16.59
N ASP A 229 16.92 6.91 -17.05
CA ASP A 229 16.96 5.53 -16.56
C ASP A 229 17.35 5.50 -15.06
N ALA A 230 18.35 6.32 -14.67
CA ALA A 230 18.72 6.53 -13.28
C ALA A 230 17.62 7.22 -12.43
N MET A 231 16.66 7.95 -13.05
CA MET A 231 15.47 8.45 -12.36
C MET A 231 14.46 7.33 -12.08
N GLY A 232 14.37 6.32 -12.94
CA GLY A 232 13.61 5.09 -12.67
C GLY A 232 14.14 4.37 -11.42
N ASP A 233 15.46 4.25 -11.31
CA ASP A 233 16.14 3.74 -10.10
C ASP A 233 15.85 4.61 -8.85
N GLN A 234 15.59 5.91 -9.04
CA GLN A 234 15.24 6.85 -7.97
C GLN A 234 13.84 6.62 -7.41
N LEU A 235 12.89 6.10 -8.21
CA LEU A 235 11.58 5.63 -7.70
C LEU A 235 11.75 4.40 -6.79
N GLY A 236 12.68 3.50 -7.12
CA GLY A 236 13.08 2.40 -6.23
C GLY A 236 13.61 2.91 -4.89
N MET A 237 14.45 3.94 -4.91
CA MET A 237 14.95 4.60 -3.70
C MET A 237 13.83 5.26 -2.87
N PHE A 238 12.85 5.89 -3.53
CA PHE A 238 11.68 6.43 -2.85
C PHE A 238 10.91 5.31 -2.14
N LYS A 239 10.65 4.17 -2.80
CA LYS A 239 10.01 3.02 -2.16
C LYS A 239 10.80 2.55 -0.93
N GLU A 240 12.14 2.51 -0.98
CA GLU A 240 12.99 2.17 0.17
C GLU A 240 12.95 3.21 1.30
N GLN A 241 12.79 4.51 0.99
CA GLN A 241 12.62 5.58 1.99
C GLN A 241 11.21 5.60 2.63
N PHE A 242 10.18 5.20 1.87
CA PHE A 242 8.81 5.15 2.37
C PHE A 242 8.58 3.99 3.32
N ARG A 243 9.29 2.88 3.11
CA ARG A 243 9.21 1.68 3.94
C ARG A 243 9.39 1.97 5.44
N PRO A 244 10.48 2.61 5.92
CA PRO A 244 10.58 2.96 7.34
C PRO A 244 9.52 3.97 7.78
N MET A 245 9.08 4.89 6.90
CA MET A 245 8.06 5.88 7.26
C MET A 245 6.70 5.22 7.57
N VAL A 246 6.28 4.25 6.73
CA VAL A 246 5.04 3.50 6.92
C VAL A 246 5.06 2.76 8.25
N TRP A 247 6.15 2.07 8.57
CA TRP A 247 6.29 1.34 9.83
C TRP A 247 6.34 2.26 11.06
N ILE A 248 7.05 3.38 10.95
CA ILE A 248 7.05 4.40 12.00
C ILE A 248 5.60 4.88 12.22
N MET A 249 4.88 5.17 11.14
CA MET A 249 3.51 5.67 11.18
C MET A 249 2.54 4.64 11.77
N LEU A 250 2.63 3.37 11.37
CA LEU A 250 1.82 2.27 11.89
C LEU A 250 1.92 2.16 13.41
N LEU A 251 3.11 2.34 13.97
CA LEU A 251 3.31 2.23 15.42
C LEU A 251 3.08 3.53 16.17
N THR A 252 3.35 4.66 15.52
CA THR A 252 3.20 5.97 16.13
C THR A 252 1.72 6.37 16.21
N ILE A 253 0.93 6.14 15.15
CA ILE A 253 -0.47 6.58 15.10
C ILE A 253 -1.29 6.01 16.27
N PRO A 254 -1.33 4.69 16.53
CA PRO A 254 -2.13 4.14 17.64
C PRO A 254 -1.74 4.70 19.00
N VAL A 255 -0.43 4.91 19.24
CA VAL A 255 0.08 5.52 20.47
C VAL A 255 -0.44 6.95 20.64
N PHE A 256 -0.43 7.73 19.56
CA PHE A 256 -0.97 9.09 19.57
C PHE A 256 -2.49 9.14 19.72
N VAL A 257 -3.20 8.22 19.07
CA VAL A 257 -4.66 8.07 19.21
C VAL A 257 -5.01 7.73 20.66
N TRP A 258 -4.25 6.83 21.29
CA TRP A 258 -4.37 6.55 22.71
C TRP A 258 -4.09 7.78 23.58
N MET A 259 -3.04 8.55 23.30
CA MET A 259 -2.78 9.80 24.04
C MET A 259 -3.93 10.81 23.88
N TYR A 260 -4.49 10.97 22.68
CA TYR A 260 -5.65 11.83 22.44
C TYR A 260 -6.88 11.37 23.23
N TRP A 261 -7.11 10.06 23.29
CA TRP A 261 -8.17 9.44 24.06
C TRP A 261 -7.98 9.68 25.57
N MET A 262 -6.77 9.42 26.07
CA MET A 262 -6.41 9.56 27.49
C MET A 262 -6.58 11.01 27.99
N VAL A 263 -6.17 11.99 27.17
CA VAL A 263 -6.26 13.43 27.51
C VAL A 263 -7.67 14.01 27.29
N GLY A 264 -8.55 13.33 26.55
CA GLY A 264 -9.89 13.84 26.24
C GLY A 264 -9.90 14.97 25.21
N PHE A 265 -9.05 14.88 24.18
CA PHE A 265 -8.97 15.90 23.13
C PHE A 265 -10.31 16.08 22.38
N ARG A 266 -10.65 17.33 22.02
CA ARG A 266 -11.92 17.71 21.35
C ARG A 266 -13.22 17.26 22.06
N GLY A 267 -13.23 17.25 23.40
CA GLY A 267 -14.46 16.99 24.17
C GLY A 267 -14.81 15.51 24.36
N GLY A 268 -13.86 14.60 24.11
CA GLY A 268 -13.96 13.23 24.61
C GLY A 268 -13.84 13.19 26.13
N ALA A 269 -14.46 12.18 26.77
CA ALA A 269 -14.27 11.94 28.19
C ALA A 269 -12.81 11.53 28.44
N GLY A 270 -12.00 12.48 28.94
CA GLY A 270 -10.62 12.18 29.33
C GLY A 270 -10.60 11.16 30.47
N GLN A 271 -9.67 10.23 30.38
CA GLN A 271 -9.52 9.11 31.34
C GLN A 271 -8.50 9.43 32.44
N LEU A 272 -7.74 10.54 32.29
CA LEU A 272 -6.86 11.04 33.34
C LEU A 272 -7.68 11.47 34.57
N PRO A 273 -7.16 11.23 35.79
CA PRO A 273 -7.79 11.73 37.01
C PRO A 273 -8.09 13.23 36.91
N GLN A 274 -9.30 13.62 37.31
CA GLN A 274 -9.75 15.02 37.32
C GLN A 274 -8.73 15.87 38.11
N GLY A 275 -8.07 16.82 37.43
CA GLY A 275 -7.03 17.66 38.06
C GLY A 275 -5.60 17.14 37.95
N ALA A 276 -5.35 16.04 37.22
CA ALA A 276 -4.01 15.65 36.81
C ALA A 276 -3.41 16.78 35.95
N GLY A 277 -2.56 17.58 36.57
CA GLY A 277 -1.89 18.71 35.96
C GLY A 277 -0.39 18.57 36.05
N MET A 278 0.30 19.21 35.10
CA MET A 278 1.74 19.34 35.11
C MET A 278 2.12 20.79 35.39
N VAL A 279 3.17 20.99 36.17
CA VAL A 279 3.78 22.31 36.33
C VAL A 279 4.77 22.50 35.18
N LEU A 280 4.41 23.32 34.21
CA LEU A 280 5.30 23.68 33.11
C LEU A 280 6.32 24.74 33.61
N PRO A 281 7.61 24.62 33.28
CA PRO A 281 8.67 25.47 33.84
C PRO A 281 8.54 26.97 33.51
N ILE A 282 7.81 27.34 32.45
CA ILE A 282 7.60 28.73 32.02
C ILE A 282 6.16 29.22 32.29
N VAL A 283 5.18 28.31 32.32
CA VAL A 283 3.74 28.64 32.31
C VAL A 283 3.05 28.36 33.66
N GLY A 284 3.67 27.54 34.52
CA GLY A 284 3.10 27.14 35.81
C GLY A 284 2.16 25.93 35.74
N PRO A 285 1.33 25.69 36.77
CA PRO A 285 0.44 24.53 36.85
C PRO A 285 -0.70 24.62 35.84
N LYS A 286 -0.81 23.62 34.97
CA LYS A 286 -1.88 23.49 33.98
C LYS A 286 -2.36 22.05 33.89
N THR A 287 -3.65 21.86 33.61
CA THR A 287 -4.19 20.54 33.26
C THR A 287 -3.71 20.14 31.88
N TRP A 288 -3.62 18.84 31.60
CA TRP A 288 -3.09 18.33 30.33
C TRP A 288 -3.89 18.78 29.10
N ASN A 289 -5.20 18.94 29.25
CA ASN A 289 -6.11 19.43 28.23
C ASN A 289 -6.16 20.97 28.11
N ALA A 290 -5.50 21.71 29.02
CA ALA A 290 -5.51 23.17 28.96
C ALA A 290 -4.70 23.68 27.77
N SER A 291 -5.25 24.66 27.07
CA SER A 291 -4.53 25.42 26.05
C SER A 291 -3.44 26.27 26.70
N VAL A 292 -2.20 26.09 26.27
CA VAL A 292 -1.03 26.80 26.80
C VAL A 292 -0.62 27.94 25.87
N LEU A 293 -0.62 27.69 24.56
CA LEU A 293 -0.16 28.64 23.55
C LEU A 293 -1.10 28.56 22.32
N GLY A 294 -2.10 29.43 22.27
CA GLY A 294 -3.14 29.39 21.23
C GLY A 294 -3.94 28.07 21.25
N PRO A 295 -4.15 27.38 20.11
CA PRO A 295 -4.83 26.08 20.08
C PRO A 295 -3.97 24.91 20.58
N ILE A 296 -2.71 25.16 20.96
CA ILE A 296 -1.76 24.12 21.38
C ILE A 296 -1.97 23.81 22.87
N GLN A 297 -2.28 22.54 23.16
CA GLN A 297 -2.52 22.05 24.51
C GLN A 297 -1.23 21.69 25.25
N ALA A 298 -1.30 21.68 26.59
CA ALA A 298 -0.15 21.42 27.46
C ALA A 298 0.55 20.09 27.15
N TRP A 299 -0.22 19.03 26.88
CA TRP A 299 0.33 17.72 26.56
C TRP A 299 1.07 17.71 25.21
N LEU A 300 0.60 18.45 24.19
CA LEU A 300 1.30 18.61 22.91
C LEU A 300 2.62 19.35 23.09
N VAL A 301 2.64 20.39 23.92
CA VAL A 301 3.88 21.13 24.24
C VAL A 301 4.89 20.21 24.93
N TRP A 302 4.43 19.41 25.90
CA TRP A 302 5.30 18.45 26.59
C TRP A 302 5.83 17.37 25.63
N TYR A 303 4.95 16.78 24.81
CA TYR A 303 5.35 15.82 23.79
C TYR A 303 6.37 16.42 22.82
N PHE A 304 6.16 17.65 22.34
CA PHE A 304 7.06 18.34 21.43
C PHE A 304 8.42 18.63 22.07
N LEU A 305 8.44 19.04 23.35
CA LEU A 305 9.65 19.23 24.14
C LEU A 305 10.45 17.93 24.27
N CYS A 306 9.77 16.83 24.63
CA CYS A 306 10.37 15.49 24.68
C CYS A 306 10.89 15.04 23.31
N SER A 307 10.11 15.27 22.25
CA SER A 307 10.46 14.91 20.86
C SER A 307 11.71 15.64 20.37
N ILE A 308 11.82 16.95 20.61
CA ILE A 308 13.02 17.74 20.28
C ILE A 308 14.22 17.28 21.10
N GLY A 309 14.03 17.10 22.41
CA GLY A 309 15.11 16.66 23.29
C GLY A 309 15.66 15.31 22.87
N PHE A 310 14.78 14.36 22.54
CA PHE A 310 15.18 13.02 22.15
C PHE A 310 15.77 12.97 20.73
N ARG A 311 15.25 13.77 19.79
CA ARG A 311 15.86 13.92 18.46
C ARG A 311 17.31 14.37 18.57
N GLN A 312 17.61 15.33 19.46
CA GLN A 312 18.98 15.78 19.70
C GLN A 312 19.85 14.69 20.33
N ILE A 313 19.31 13.93 21.30
CA ILE A 313 20.04 12.82 21.93
C ILE A 313 20.39 11.75 20.89
N ILE A 314 19.44 11.34 20.04
CA ILE A 314 19.65 10.34 18.98
C ILE A 314 20.69 10.82 17.95
N GLN A 315 20.55 12.06 17.46
CA GLN A 315 21.50 12.62 16.49
C GLN A 315 22.93 12.64 17.05
N LYS A 316 23.06 12.99 18.33
CA LYS A 316 24.36 13.08 18.99
C LYS A 316 24.93 11.72 19.40
N SER A 317 24.09 10.74 19.74
CA SER A 317 24.54 9.39 20.08
C SER A 317 24.93 8.56 18.87
N LEU A 318 24.30 8.79 17.72
CA LEU A 318 24.58 8.07 16.48
C LEU A 318 25.58 8.80 15.57
N ASN A 319 26.03 10.00 15.96
CA ASN A 319 26.93 10.86 15.17
C ASN A 319 26.48 11.05 13.71
N ILE A 320 25.17 11.05 13.45
CA ILE A 320 24.62 11.25 12.12
C ILE A 320 24.56 12.75 11.88
N GLN A 321 25.57 13.29 11.21
CA GLN A 321 25.58 14.67 10.73
C GLN A 321 24.63 14.79 9.53
N THR A 322 23.38 15.20 9.78
CA THR A 322 22.43 15.53 8.70
C THR A 322 22.61 16.93 8.14
N THR A 323 23.72 17.60 8.42
CA THR A 323 24.06 18.88 7.80
C THR A 323 25.23 18.64 6.86
N PRO A 324 25.03 18.68 5.52
CA PRO A 324 26.17 18.73 4.62
C PRO A 324 27.02 19.92 5.04
N SER A 325 28.31 19.70 5.31
CA SER A 325 29.29 20.77 5.36
C SER A 325 29.17 21.50 4.02
N SER A 326 28.56 22.68 4.01
CA SER A 326 28.69 23.56 2.86
C SER A 326 30.15 23.97 2.81
N SER A 327 30.90 23.36 1.92
CA SER A 327 32.26 23.75 1.59
C SER A 327 32.35 23.79 0.07
#